data_AF-A0A355RCM9-F1
#
_entry.id   AF-A0A355RCM9-F1
#
_cell.length_a   1.000
_cell.length_b   1.000
_cell.length_c   1.000
_cell.angle_alpha   90.00
_cell.angle_beta   90.00
_cell.angle_gamma   90.00
#
_symmetry.space_group_name_H-M   'P 1'
#
loop_
_entity.id
_entity.type
_entity.pdbx_description
1 polymer ?
#
loop_
_entity_poly.entity_id
_entity_poly.type
_entity_poly.pdbx_seq_one_letter_code
_entity_poly.pdbx_strand_id
1 'polypeptide(L)'
;MSIEIRRTLLWKQKTFIEGWKTVETPTQLMASMAIIKNPWFARGHVENMRPEIQAHGPVIGKLLTEMLLDETGGLLEGCGKASV
;
A
#
# COMPACT_ATOMS: atom_id res chain seq x y z
N MET A 1 6.32 3.59 -19.76
CA MET A 1 7.47 3.86 -18.87
C MET A 1 7.45 2.79 -17.79
N SER A 2 8.56 2.09 -17.53
CA SER A 2 8.60 1.04 -16.51
C SER A 2 8.63 1.66 -15.11
N ILE A 3 7.85 1.11 -14.18
CA ILE A 3 7.84 1.57 -12.79
C ILE A 3 9.14 1.12 -12.12
N GLU A 4 9.90 2.08 -11.62
CA GLU A 4 11.13 1.80 -10.88
C GLU A 4 10.81 1.70 -9.38
N ILE A 5 10.71 0.46 -8.89
CA ILE A 5 10.47 0.15 -7.47
C ILE A 5 11.83 -0.05 -6.80
N ARG A 6 12.16 0.81 -5.83
CA ARG A 6 13.40 0.70 -5.04
C ARG A 6 13.32 -0.38 -3.98
N ARG A 7 12.15 -0.51 -3.32
CA ARG A 7 11.87 -1.56 -2.32
C ARG A 7 10.38 -1.64 -2.03
N THR A 8 9.96 -2.79 -1.51
CA THR A 8 8.68 -2.97 -0.83
C THR A 8 8.89 -3.14 0.67
N LEU A 9 7.85 -2.86 1.44
CA LEU A 9 7.80 -3.08 2.88
C LEU A 9 6.44 -3.69 3.22
N LEU A 10 6.42 -4.58 4.20
CA LEU A 10 5.20 -5.13 4.77
C LEU A 10 5.25 -4.90 6.28
N TRP A 11 4.26 -4.20 6.79
CA TRP A 11 4.08 -3.97 8.22
C TRP A 11 2.85 -4.73 8.71
N LYS A 12 2.98 -5.36 9.88
CA LYS A 12 1.95 -6.20 10.50
C LYS A 12 1.83 -5.82 11.96
N GLN A 13 0.63 -5.45 12.37
CA GLN A 13 0.26 -5.25 13.75
C GLN A 13 -0.79 -6.29 14.15
N LYS A 14 -0.67 -6.78 15.38
CA LYS A 14 -1.69 -7.60 16.04
C LYS A 14 -2.05 -6.94 17.36
N THR A 15 -3.34 -6.70 17.59
CA THR A 15 -3.84 -6.03 18.80
C THR A 15 -4.54 -7.05 19.69
N PHE A 16 -3.97 -7.32 20.87
CA PHE A 16 -4.51 -8.29 21.83
C PHE A 16 -5.44 -7.66 22.88
N ILE A 17 -5.29 -6.35 23.14
CA ILE A 17 -6.05 -5.60 24.13
C ILE A 17 -6.43 -4.25 23.52
N GLU A 18 -7.71 -3.89 23.61
CA GLU A 18 -8.25 -2.62 23.11
C GLU A 18 -9.40 -2.16 24.00
N GLY A 19 -9.50 -0.85 24.28
CA GLY A 19 -10.52 -0.33 25.22
C GLY A 19 -10.49 -0.97 26.62
N TRP A 20 -9.31 -1.42 27.05
CA TRP A 20 -8.98 -2.09 28.31
C TRP A 20 -9.61 -3.49 28.46
N LYS A 21 -9.99 -4.12 27.35
CA LYS A 21 -10.50 -5.49 27.30
C LYS A 21 -9.62 -6.35 26.40
N THR A 22 -9.46 -7.61 26.78
CA THR A 22 -8.86 -8.63 25.90
C THR A 22 -9.75 -8.83 24.69
N VAL A 23 -9.14 -8.85 23.50
CA VAL A 23 -9.83 -9.18 22.25
C VAL A 23 -9.80 -10.69 22.08
N GLU A 24 -10.97 -11.33 22.03
CA GLU A 24 -11.11 -12.80 21.93
C GLU A 24 -10.35 -13.35 20.71
N THR A 25 -10.50 -12.70 19.56
CA THR A 25 -9.70 -12.93 18.36
C THR A 25 -8.91 -11.66 18.05
N PRO A 26 -7.60 -11.59 18.33
CA PRO A 26 -6.82 -10.37 18.18
C PRO A 26 -6.93 -9.80 16.77
N THR A 27 -7.24 -8.50 16.67
CA THR A 27 -7.37 -7.84 15.36
C THR A 27 -6.00 -7.67 14.73
N GLN A 28 -5.97 -7.67 13.39
CA GLN A 28 -4.77 -7.46 12.61
C GLN A 28 -4.91 -6.20 11.76
N LEU A 29 -3.88 -5.37 11.76
CA LEU A 29 -3.77 -4.23 10.85
C LEU A 29 -2.47 -4.39 10.07
N MET A 30 -2.57 -4.36 8.75
CA MET A 30 -1.43 -4.58 7.87
C MET A 30 -1.29 -3.45 6.86
N ALA A 31 -0.05 -3.16 6.47
CA ALA A 31 0.24 -2.18 5.44
C ALA A 31 1.35 -2.69 4.52
N SER A 32 1.00 -2.88 3.25
CA SER A 32 1.94 -3.06 2.15
C SER A 32 2.35 -1.69 1.60
N MET A 33 3.63 -1.47 1.40
CA MET A 33 4.16 -0.20 0.85
C MET A 33 5.16 -0.48 -0.26
N ALA A 34 5.19 0.38 -1.27
CA ALA A 34 6.19 0.37 -2.32
C ALA A 34 6.85 1.75 -2.38
N ILE A 35 8.18 1.78 -2.34
CA ILE A 35 8.93 3.01 -2.54
C ILE A 35 9.38 3.07 -4.00
N ILE A 36 8.84 4.03 -4.74
CA ILE A 36 9.09 4.21 -6.17
C ILE A 36 9.89 5.47 -6.44
N LYS A 37 10.51 5.52 -7.61
CA LYS A 37 10.97 6.79 -8.18
C LYS A 37 9.76 7.64 -8.60
N ASN A 38 9.76 8.91 -8.19
CA ASN A 38 8.73 9.86 -8.60
C ASN A 38 8.90 10.19 -10.10
N PRO A 39 7.91 9.90 -10.96
CA PRO A 39 8.01 10.11 -12.42
C PRO A 39 7.96 11.58 -12.84
N TRP A 40 7.62 12.49 -11.93
CA TRP A 40 7.59 13.93 -12.15
C TRP A 40 8.80 14.67 -11.58
N PHE A 41 9.67 13.98 -10.84
CA PHE A 41 10.85 14.59 -10.25
C PHE A 41 11.74 15.24 -11.32
N ALA A 42 12.23 16.45 -11.04
CA ALA A 42 13.08 17.24 -11.92
C ALA A 42 12.47 17.66 -13.28
N ARG A 43 11.15 17.58 -13.47
CA ARG A 43 10.46 18.04 -14.70
C ARG A 43 9.90 19.47 -14.64
N GLY A 44 10.10 20.18 -13.53
CA GLY A 44 9.44 21.47 -13.29
C GLY A 44 7.94 21.30 -13.05
N HIS A 45 7.13 22.27 -13.46
CA HIS A 45 5.67 22.19 -13.37
C HIS A 45 5.11 21.21 -14.42
N VAL A 46 4.30 20.25 -13.98
CA VAL A 46 3.63 19.27 -14.85
C VAL A 46 2.13 19.52 -14.84
N GLU A 47 1.63 20.16 -15.90
CA GLU A 47 0.22 20.52 -16.05
C GLU A 47 -0.72 19.30 -16.06
N ASN A 48 -0.29 18.21 -16.70
CA ASN A 48 -1.09 16.99 -16.81
C ASN A 48 -0.34 15.79 -16.27
N MET A 49 -0.66 15.41 -15.03
CA MET A 49 -0.10 14.23 -14.35
C MET A 49 -0.84 12.92 -14.68
N ARG A 50 -1.98 12.98 -15.39
CA ARG A 50 -2.83 11.83 -15.65
C ARG A 50 -2.12 10.67 -16.37
N PRO A 51 -1.23 10.91 -17.37
CA PRO A 51 -0.56 9.81 -18.07
C PRO A 51 0.25 8.91 -17.15
N GLU A 52 1.07 9.49 -16.26
CA GLU A 52 1.90 8.69 -15.35
C GLU A 52 1.05 8.08 -14.23
N ILE A 53 -0.01 8.73 -13.76
CA ILE A 53 -0.97 8.13 -12.82
C ILE A 53 -1.60 6.86 -13.41
N GLN A 54 -2.05 6.91 -14.67
CA GLN A 54 -2.69 5.76 -15.32
C GLN A 54 -1.70 4.64 -15.64
N ALA A 55 -0.44 4.97 -15.93
CA ALA A 55 0.61 3.99 -16.15
C ALA A 55 1.08 3.32 -14.84
N HIS A 56 1.14 4.06 -13.74
CA HIS A 56 1.70 3.56 -12.47
C HIS A 56 0.64 3.00 -11.51
N GLY A 57 -0.50 3.69 -11.38
CA GLY A 57 -1.53 3.42 -10.37
C GLY A 57 -2.05 1.98 -10.37
N PRO A 58 -2.53 1.44 -11.51
CA PRO A 58 -3.05 0.08 -11.56
C PRO A 58 -2.01 -0.99 -11.21
N VAL A 59 -0.77 -0.81 -11.65
CA VAL A 59 0.31 -1.77 -11.40
C VAL A 59 0.74 -1.76 -9.94
N ILE A 60 0.92 -0.58 -9.34
CA ILE A 60 1.27 -0.46 -7.92
C ILE A 60 0.10 -0.94 -7.05
N GLY A 61 -1.13 -0.57 -7.40
CA GLY A 61 -2.33 -1.02 -6.69
C GLY A 61 -2.42 -2.54 -6.67
N LYS A 62 -2.28 -3.20 -7.83
CA LYS A 62 -2.27 -4.66 -7.94
C LYS A 62 -1.18 -5.29 -7.07
N LEU A 63 0.07 -4.81 -7.19
CA LEU A 63 1.20 -5.33 -6.41
C LEU A 63 0.93 -5.25 -4.90
N LEU A 64 0.51 -4.08 -4.40
CA LEU A 64 0.28 -3.87 -2.97
C LEU A 64 -0.90 -4.71 -2.47
N THR A 65 -1.98 -4.80 -3.24
CA THR A 65 -3.12 -5.65 -2.91
C THR A 65 -2.74 -7.13 -2.88
N GLU A 66 -1.97 -7.63 -3.86
CA GLU A 66 -1.49 -9.02 -3.88
C GLU A 66 -0.65 -9.33 -2.62
N MET A 67 0.28 -8.43 -2.25
CA MET A 67 1.05 -8.60 -1.01
C MET A 67 0.19 -8.70 0.25
N LEU A 68 -0.92 -7.95 0.33
CA LEU A 68 -1.85 -8.05 1.46
C LEU A 68 -2.64 -9.35 1.42
N LEU A 69 -3.10 -9.78 0.24
CA LEU A 69 -3.87 -11.00 0.08
C LEU A 69 -3.04 -12.25 0.40
N ASP A 70 -1.78 -12.28 -0.05
CA ASP A 70 -0.83 -13.36 0.25
C ASP A 70 -0.62 -13.50 1.76
N GLU A 71 -0.57 -12.38 2.49
CA GLU A 71 -0.37 -12.40 3.94
C GLU A 71 -1.64 -12.74 4.72
N THR A 72 -2.79 -12.23 4.27
CA THR A 72 -4.09 -12.37 4.97
C THR A 72 -4.85 -13.63 4.59
N GLY A 73 -4.39 -14.36 3.57
CA GLY A 73 -5.16 -15.47 2.98
C GLY A 73 -6.49 -15.03 2.38
N GLY A 74 -6.60 -13.76 1.97
CA GLY A 74 -7.83 -13.18 1.43
C GLY A 74 -8.88 -12.74 2.47
N LEU A 75 -8.57 -12.80 3.77
CA LEU A 75 -9.47 -12.40 4.85
C LEU A 75 -9.34 -10.90 5.16
N LEU A 76 -9.80 -10.05 4.24
CA LEU A 76 -9.79 -8.59 4.40
C LEU A 76 -11.19 -8.06 4.75
N GLU A 77 -11.31 -7.39 5.91
CA GLU A 77 -12.57 -6.79 6.36
C GLU A 77 -12.64 -5.27 6.10
N GLY A 78 -11.49 -4.62 5.92
CA GLY A 78 -11.40 -3.19 5.66
C GLY A 78 -10.10 -2.82 4.95
N CYS A 79 -10.15 -1.80 4.09
CA CYS A 79 -8.99 -1.34 3.34
C CYS A 79 -8.91 0.19 3.30
N GLY A 80 -7.69 0.71 3.27
CA GLY A 80 -7.39 2.12 3.04
C GLY A 80 -6.20 2.27 2.10
N LYS A 81 -5.98 3.50 1.61
CA LYS A 81 -4.82 3.83 0.77
C LYS A 81 -4.21 5.15 1.19
N ALA A 82 -2.90 5.27 1.03
CA ALA A 82 -2.15 6.48 1.30
C ALA A 82 -0.98 6.61 0.30
N SER A 83 -0.50 7.84 0.14
CA SER A 83 0.72 8.18 -0.59
C SER A 83 1.42 9.33 0.14
N VAL A 84 2.74 9.31 0.14
CA VAL A 84 3.61 10.33 0.75
C VAL A 84 4.65 10.76 -0.27
#